data_AF-A0A810DV04-F1
#
_entry.id   AF-A0A810DV04-F1
#
_cell.length_a   1.000
_cell.length_b   1.000
_cell.length_c   1.000
_cell.angle_alpha   90.00
_cell.angle_beta   90.00
_cell.angle_gamma   90.00
#
_symmetry.space_group_name_H-M   'P 1'
#
loop_
_entity.id
_entity.type
_entity.pdbx_description
1 polymer ?
#
loop_
_entity_poly.entity_id
_entity_poly.type
_entity_poly.pdbx_seq_one_letter_code
_entity_poly.pdbx_strand_id
1 'polypeptide(L)'
;MESRIRELLIETSIESKKEIVSILIERAKKSEHNLEFLTVFQSYLIDDSKVVLSNPFLTVGPKKGLSCFVSDFLCSYIQVKDFGQQIQGLESLMQDLNNLHESKSPILKINTTQKLLESLKEFGARKYLIYNKSHVPIRFYFVPYGNKEMNASYFPHLHLVTLYRNHLDPQSSPEYIFMHEIGHIIQLYFTEDQTRVPDSFKTIAAKMFKPCSDEVLVEVFADCFSVAVMKDTLFEELNPFCSVFLQEHQVLLKDYFSSLLNDK
;
A
#
# COMPACT_ATOMS: atom_id res chain seq x y z
N MET A 1 -8.90 -0.51 -30.96
CA MET A 1 -8.24 0.09 -29.78
C MET A 1 -8.27 -0.85 -28.59
N GLU A 2 -9.43 -1.42 -28.25
CA GLU A 2 -9.55 -2.39 -27.15
C GLU A 2 -8.55 -3.55 -27.21
N SER A 3 -8.37 -4.20 -28.38
CA SER A 3 -7.36 -5.26 -28.57
C SER A 3 -5.95 -4.81 -28.18
N ARG A 4 -5.56 -3.60 -28.57
CA ARG A 4 -4.26 -3.02 -28.24
C ARG A 4 -4.11 -2.81 -26.73
N ILE A 5 -5.14 -2.30 -26.05
CA ILE A 5 -5.12 -2.16 -24.59
C ILE A 5 -4.98 -3.53 -23.91
N ARG A 6 -5.68 -4.57 -24.40
CA ARG A 6 -5.55 -5.94 -23.89
C ARG A 6 -4.13 -6.49 -24.05
N GLU A 7 -3.54 -6.32 -25.24
CA GLU A 7 -2.16 -6.72 -25.52
C GLU A 7 -1.17 -6.02 -24.58
N LEU A 8 -1.25 -4.69 -24.49
CA LEU A 8 -0.42 -3.88 -23.59
C LEU A 8 -0.62 -4.24 -22.12
N LEU A 9 -1.81 -4.71 -21.74
CA LEU A 9 -2.08 -5.09 -20.35
C LEU A 9 -1.41 -6.41 -19.97
N ILE A 10 -1.34 -7.35 -20.92
CA ILE A 10 -0.64 -8.63 -20.79
C ILE A 10 0.88 -8.42 -20.76
N GLU A 11 1.40 -7.49 -21.56
CA GLU A 11 2.80 -7.06 -21.48
C GLU A 11 3.09 -6.55 -20.06
N THR A 12 4.15 -7.01 -19.39
CA THR A 12 4.41 -6.64 -17.99
C THR A 12 5.41 -5.49 -17.85
N SER A 13 5.74 -4.81 -18.96
CA SER A 13 6.76 -3.76 -19.00
C SER A 13 6.20 -2.42 -18.54
N ILE A 14 7.05 -1.57 -17.92
CA ILE A 14 6.67 -0.19 -17.59
C ILE A 14 6.19 0.56 -18.85
N GLU A 15 6.90 0.41 -19.96
CA GLU A 15 6.58 1.14 -21.20
C GLU A 15 5.20 0.76 -21.75
N SER A 16 4.79 -0.50 -21.65
CA SER A 16 3.42 -0.90 -22.03
C SER A 16 2.35 -0.21 -21.17
N LYS A 17 2.61 -0.02 -19.87
CA LYS A 17 1.67 0.67 -18.97
C LYS A 17 1.62 2.16 -19.24
N LYS A 18 2.76 2.78 -19.48
CA LYS A 18 2.82 4.18 -19.91
C LYS A 18 2.07 4.38 -21.22
N GLU A 19 2.20 3.46 -22.18
CA GLU A 19 1.44 3.53 -23.43
C GLU A 19 -0.07 3.49 -23.19
N ILE A 20 -0.57 2.58 -22.33
CA ILE A 20 -1.99 2.55 -21.96
C ILE A 20 -2.43 3.90 -21.38
N VAL A 21 -1.72 4.41 -20.38
CA VAL A 21 -2.09 5.68 -19.71
C VAL A 21 -2.06 6.84 -20.70
N SER A 22 -1.07 6.87 -21.60
CA SER A 22 -0.94 7.91 -22.64
C SER A 22 -2.12 7.88 -23.61
N ILE A 23 -2.55 6.69 -24.06
CA ILE A 23 -3.73 6.54 -24.91
C ILE A 23 -4.97 7.11 -24.22
N LEU A 24 -5.17 6.79 -22.93
CA LEU A 24 -6.34 7.25 -22.18
C LEU A 24 -6.33 8.76 -21.93
N ILE A 25 -5.16 9.36 -21.67
CA ILE A 25 -5.00 10.81 -21.53
C ILE A 25 -5.35 11.51 -22.85
N GLU A 26 -4.80 11.04 -23.97
CA GLU A 26 -5.03 11.67 -25.28
C GLU A 26 -6.49 11.59 -25.72
N ARG A 27 -7.19 10.51 -25.35
CA ARG A 27 -8.65 10.40 -25.54
C ARG A 27 -9.41 11.41 -24.69
N ALA A 28 -9.11 11.49 -23.40
CA ALA A 28 -9.76 12.43 -22.50
C ALA A 28 -9.56 13.88 -22.94
N LYS A 29 -8.37 14.24 -23.44
CA LYS A 29 -8.10 15.57 -24.04
C LYS A 29 -8.96 15.88 -25.25
N LYS A 30 -9.37 14.85 -26.02
CA LYS A 30 -10.30 14.96 -27.15
C LYS A 30 -11.77 14.86 -26.72
N SER A 31 -12.05 14.85 -25.42
CA SER A 31 -13.39 14.63 -24.86
C SER A 31 -14.00 13.27 -25.26
N GLU A 32 -13.15 12.27 -25.51
CA GLU A 32 -13.58 10.88 -25.74
C GLU A 32 -13.64 10.13 -24.41
N HIS A 33 -14.77 9.47 -24.12
CA HIS A 33 -14.91 8.70 -22.89
C HIS A 33 -14.03 7.45 -22.89
N ASN A 34 -13.42 7.16 -21.73
CA ASN A 34 -12.63 5.96 -21.48
C ASN A 34 -13.43 4.82 -20.82
N LEU A 35 -14.71 5.05 -20.52
CA LEU A 35 -15.58 4.09 -19.83
C LEU A 35 -15.73 2.76 -20.57
N GLU A 36 -15.61 2.77 -21.91
CA GLU A 36 -15.66 1.56 -22.73
C GLU A 36 -14.57 0.54 -22.38
N PHE A 37 -13.45 0.99 -21.80
CA PHE A 37 -12.35 0.11 -21.40
C PHE A 37 -12.49 -0.44 -19.97
N LEU A 38 -13.53 -0.04 -19.22
CA LEU A 38 -13.71 -0.49 -17.84
C LEU A 38 -13.81 -2.01 -17.74
N THR A 39 -14.57 -2.63 -18.64
CA THR A 39 -14.71 -4.09 -18.68
C THR A 39 -13.39 -4.77 -18.99
N VAL A 40 -12.49 -4.16 -19.77
CA VAL A 40 -11.16 -4.70 -20.06
C VAL A 40 -10.34 -4.81 -18.77
N PHE A 41 -10.26 -3.72 -17.99
CA PHE A 41 -9.48 -3.70 -16.76
C PHE A 41 -10.11 -4.57 -15.67
N GLN A 42 -11.44 -4.56 -15.55
CA GLN A 42 -12.16 -5.41 -14.61
C GLN A 42 -12.00 -6.90 -14.94
N SER A 43 -12.13 -7.29 -16.22
CA SER A 43 -11.89 -8.67 -16.63
C SER A 43 -10.47 -9.11 -16.36
N TYR A 44 -9.47 -8.25 -16.64
CA TYR A 44 -8.08 -8.56 -16.29
C TYR A 44 -7.91 -8.76 -14.78
N LEU A 45 -8.50 -7.90 -13.95
CA LEU A 45 -8.45 -8.08 -12.51
C LEU A 45 -9.15 -9.38 -12.09
N ILE A 46 -10.30 -9.75 -12.64
CA ILE A 46 -11.06 -10.96 -12.24
C ILE A 46 -10.38 -12.25 -12.70
N ASP A 47 -10.08 -12.35 -14.00
CA ASP A 47 -9.58 -13.58 -14.62
C ASP A 47 -8.19 -13.93 -14.12
N ASP A 48 -7.34 -12.92 -13.93
CA ASP A 48 -5.93 -13.12 -13.66
C ASP A 48 -5.55 -13.07 -12.18
N SER A 49 -6.39 -12.50 -11.31
CA SER A 49 -6.12 -12.47 -9.87
C SER A 49 -6.47 -13.77 -9.16
N LYS A 50 -7.25 -14.68 -9.78
CA LYS A 50 -7.90 -15.83 -9.11
C LYS A 50 -8.22 -15.44 -7.66
N VAL A 51 -8.97 -14.33 -7.47
CA VAL A 51 -9.35 -13.84 -6.12
C VAL A 51 -9.99 -15.01 -5.40
N VAL A 52 -9.23 -15.67 -4.54
CA VAL A 52 -9.80 -16.65 -3.63
C VAL A 52 -10.53 -15.79 -2.61
N LEU A 53 -11.84 -15.62 -2.81
CA LEU A 53 -12.76 -14.89 -1.95
C LEU A 53 -12.74 -15.37 -0.47
N SER A 54 -12.00 -16.44 -0.17
CA SER A 54 -11.81 -16.95 1.19
C SER A 54 -10.62 -16.35 1.95
N ASN A 55 -9.75 -15.55 1.31
CA ASN A 55 -8.66 -14.85 2.01
C ASN A 55 -8.90 -13.34 2.00
N PRO A 56 -9.03 -12.68 3.16
CA PRO A 56 -9.23 -11.23 3.21
C PRO A 56 -7.99 -10.42 2.81
N PHE A 57 -6.85 -11.08 2.63
CA PHE A 57 -5.63 -10.50 2.11
C PHE A 57 -5.35 -11.05 0.71
N LEU A 58 -5.42 -10.18 -0.30
CA LEU A 58 -5.09 -10.57 -1.67
C LEU A 58 -3.65 -10.19 -1.98
N THR A 59 -2.81 -11.19 -2.25
CA THR A 59 -1.42 -10.98 -2.65
C THR A 59 -1.23 -11.25 -4.15
N VAL A 60 -0.69 -10.29 -4.90
CA VAL A 60 -0.40 -10.45 -6.34
C VAL A 60 1.11 -10.43 -6.56
N GLY A 61 1.64 -11.57 -7.02
CA GLY A 61 3.07 -11.75 -7.22
C GLY A 61 3.68 -10.89 -8.35
N PRO A 62 5.02 -10.85 -8.43
CA PRO A 62 5.77 -9.94 -9.31
C PRO A 62 5.45 -10.06 -10.79
N LYS A 63 5.03 -11.23 -11.27
CA LYS A 63 4.65 -11.41 -12.68
C LYS A 63 3.48 -10.51 -13.09
N LYS A 64 2.58 -10.17 -12.16
CA LYS A 64 1.33 -9.46 -12.46
C LYS A 64 1.15 -8.17 -11.66
N GLY A 65 1.95 -7.95 -10.61
CA GLY A 65 1.77 -6.84 -9.68
C GLY A 65 1.64 -5.47 -10.35
N LEU A 66 2.48 -5.18 -11.36
CA LEU A 66 2.40 -3.92 -12.11
C LEU A 66 1.10 -3.78 -12.90
N SER A 67 0.70 -4.81 -13.65
CA SER A 67 -0.53 -4.77 -14.46
C SER A 67 -1.79 -4.67 -13.60
N CYS A 68 -1.82 -5.36 -12.44
CA CYS A 68 -2.93 -5.25 -11.49
C CYS A 68 -2.98 -3.87 -10.84
N PHE A 69 -1.83 -3.32 -10.41
CA PHE A 69 -1.74 -1.95 -9.88
C PHE A 69 -2.33 -0.93 -10.85
N VAL A 70 -1.87 -0.96 -12.10
CA VAL A 70 -2.34 -0.06 -13.15
C VAL A 70 -3.83 -0.28 -13.43
N SER A 71 -4.30 -1.53 -13.52
CA SER A 71 -5.72 -1.83 -13.77
C SER A 71 -6.64 -1.28 -12.68
N ASP A 72 -6.27 -1.40 -11.41
CA ASP A 72 -7.07 -0.87 -10.30
C ASP A 72 -7.15 0.64 -10.29
N PHE A 73 -6.03 1.28 -10.56
CA PHE A 73 -5.97 2.72 -10.70
C PHE A 73 -6.88 3.15 -11.87
N LEU A 74 -6.72 2.54 -13.04
CA LEU A 74 -7.52 2.86 -14.23
C LEU A 74 -9.01 2.63 -14.02
N CYS A 75 -9.42 1.52 -13.37
CA CYS A 75 -10.81 1.28 -13.00
C CYS A 75 -11.42 2.45 -12.22
N SER A 76 -10.66 3.11 -11.35
CA SER A 76 -11.15 4.22 -10.54
C SER A 76 -11.31 5.51 -11.34
N TYR A 77 -10.33 5.86 -12.18
CA TYR A 77 -10.29 7.18 -12.82
C TYR A 77 -10.98 7.25 -14.19
N ILE A 78 -11.07 6.15 -14.95
CA ILE A 78 -11.77 6.18 -16.25
C ILE A 78 -13.30 6.35 -16.13
N GLN A 79 -13.84 6.12 -14.93
CA GLN A 79 -15.25 6.33 -14.60
C GLN A 79 -15.58 7.79 -14.24
N VAL A 80 -14.55 8.62 -13.98
CA VAL A 80 -14.73 10.04 -13.69
C VAL A 80 -15.28 10.75 -14.93
N LYS A 81 -16.43 11.41 -14.78
CA LYS A 81 -17.15 12.06 -15.89
C LYS A 81 -16.49 13.36 -16.35
N ASP A 82 -15.86 14.07 -15.41
CA ASP A 82 -15.14 15.31 -15.71
C ASP A 82 -13.78 14.96 -16.36
N PHE A 83 -13.57 15.41 -17.60
CA PHE A 83 -12.35 15.10 -18.34
C PHE A 83 -11.10 15.73 -17.71
N GLY A 84 -11.21 16.90 -17.07
CA GLY A 84 -10.09 17.55 -16.39
C GLY A 84 -9.60 16.72 -15.20
N GLN A 85 -10.53 16.29 -14.34
CA GLN A 85 -10.25 15.40 -13.21
C GLN A 85 -9.75 14.03 -13.67
N GLN A 86 -10.32 13.48 -14.75
CA GLN A 86 -9.84 12.22 -15.32
C GLN A 86 -8.39 12.35 -15.81
N ILE A 87 -8.05 13.42 -16.54
CA ILE A 87 -6.68 13.69 -17.00
C ILE A 87 -5.74 13.82 -15.80
N GLN A 88 -6.10 14.61 -14.78
CA GLN A 88 -5.28 14.80 -13.58
C GLN A 88 -4.99 13.46 -12.87
N GLY A 89 -6.01 12.59 -12.72
CA GLY A 89 -5.82 11.26 -12.15
C GLY A 89 -4.89 10.38 -12.98
N LEU A 90 -5.07 10.37 -14.31
CA LEU A 90 -4.20 9.61 -15.21
C LEU A 90 -2.76 10.14 -15.23
N GLU A 91 -2.56 11.46 -15.13
CA GLU A 91 -1.25 12.09 -15.02
C GLU A 91 -0.56 11.74 -13.69
N SER A 92 -1.30 11.64 -12.59
CA SER A 92 -0.77 11.13 -11.32
C SER A 92 -0.24 9.70 -11.47
N LEU A 93 -1.00 8.81 -12.11
CA LEU A 93 -0.53 7.45 -12.41
C LEU A 93 0.70 7.45 -13.32
N MET A 94 0.73 8.34 -14.32
CA MET A 94 1.90 8.48 -15.19
C MET A 94 3.15 8.91 -14.40
N GLN A 95 3.01 9.81 -13.42
CA GLN A 95 4.09 10.20 -12.53
C GLN A 95 4.59 9.02 -11.71
N ASP A 96 3.69 8.22 -11.12
CA ASP A 96 4.06 6.99 -10.40
C ASP A 96 4.85 6.03 -11.30
N LEU A 97 4.40 5.82 -12.55
CA LEU A 97 5.08 4.97 -13.53
C LEU A 97 6.44 5.53 -13.97
N ASN A 98 6.60 6.85 -14.05
CA ASN A 98 7.87 7.51 -14.38
C ASN A 98 8.88 7.45 -13.22
N ASN A 99 8.39 7.28 -12.00
CA ASN A 99 9.20 7.06 -10.82
C ASN A 99 9.70 5.61 -10.70
N LEU A 100 9.19 4.69 -11.53
CA LEU A 100 9.69 3.33 -11.58
C LEU A 100 10.99 3.19 -12.39
N HIS A 101 11.84 2.26 -11.98
CA HIS A 101 13.05 1.86 -12.70
C HIS A 101 13.25 0.34 -12.62
N GLU A 102 14.04 -0.22 -13.54
CA GLU A 102 14.25 -1.67 -13.63
C GLU A 102 14.78 -2.26 -12.32
N SER A 103 14.13 -3.35 -11.89
CA SER A 103 14.58 -4.18 -10.77
C SER A 103 14.27 -5.65 -11.08
N LYS A 104 15.01 -6.59 -10.48
CA LYS A 104 14.89 -8.02 -10.81
C LYS A 104 14.03 -8.82 -9.83
N SER A 105 13.57 -8.23 -8.73
CA SER A 105 12.67 -8.90 -7.79
C SER A 105 11.91 -7.89 -6.92
N PRO A 106 10.78 -8.26 -6.32
CA PRO A 106 10.17 -7.46 -5.27
C PRO A 106 11.05 -7.45 -4.00
N ILE A 107 10.81 -6.50 -3.12
CA ILE A 107 11.58 -6.29 -1.87
C ILE A 107 11.32 -7.39 -0.83
N LEU A 108 10.07 -7.85 -0.77
CA LEU A 108 9.61 -8.84 0.21
C LEU A 108 9.12 -10.10 -0.52
N LYS A 109 9.44 -11.27 0.03
CA LYS A 109 8.92 -12.55 -0.48
C LYS A 109 7.51 -12.77 0.04
N ILE A 110 6.64 -13.35 -0.80
CA ILE A 110 5.24 -13.66 -0.43
C ILE A 110 5.15 -14.49 0.86
N ASN A 111 6.02 -15.50 1.03
CA ASN A 111 6.03 -16.33 2.25
C ASN A 111 6.40 -15.52 3.50
N THR A 112 7.26 -14.50 3.37
CA THR A 112 7.58 -13.60 4.49
C THR A 112 6.38 -12.72 4.82
N THR A 113 5.70 -12.17 3.80
CA THR A 113 4.45 -11.41 3.98
C THR A 113 3.40 -12.23 4.71
N GLN A 114 3.22 -13.51 4.37
CA GLN A 114 2.27 -14.38 5.06
C GLN A 114 2.57 -14.53 6.55
N LYS A 115 3.85 -14.64 6.92
CA LYS A 115 4.27 -14.70 8.33
C LYS A 115 4.03 -13.37 9.06
N LEU A 116 4.31 -12.22 8.41
CA LEU A 116 3.99 -10.90 8.98
C LEU A 116 2.48 -10.72 9.19
N LEU A 117 1.67 -11.19 8.24
CA LEU A 117 0.20 -11.20 8.36
C LEU A 117 -0.30 -12.10 9.49
N GLU A 118 0.42 -13.18 9.82
CA GLU A 118 0.10 -14.01 10.99
C GLU A 118 0.47 -13.28 12.29
N SER A 119 1.61 -12.59 12.36
CA SER A 119 1.95 -11.74 13.52
C SER A 119 0.88 -10.65 13.76
N LEU A 120 0.37 -10.04 12.69
CA LEU A 120 -0.73 -9.07 12.78
C LEU A 120 -2.05 -9.70 13.28
N LYS A 121 -2.29 -10.98 12.95
CA LYS A 121 -3.46 -11.72 13.45
C LYS A 121 -3.32 -12.02 14.94
N GLU A 122 -2.16 -12.52 15.36
CA GLU A 122 -1.85 -12.79 16.77
C GLU A 122 -1.92 -11.51 17.62
N PHE A 123 -1.50 -10.38 17.06
CA PHE A 123 -1.56 -9.07 17.70
C PHE A 123 -2.99 -8.46 17.72
N GLY A 124 -3.98 -9.08 17.08
CA GLY A 124 -5.36 -8.57 17.04
C GLY A 124 -5.62 -7.47 16.01
N ALA A 125 -4.63 -7.11 15.19
CA ALA A 125 -4.75 -6.06 14.17
C ALA A 125 -5.52 -6.51 12.92
N ARG A 126 -5.56 -7.82 12.65
CA ARG A 126 -6.14 -8.37 11.41
C ARG A 126 -7.53 -7.82 11.09
N LYS A 127 -8.46 -7.73 12.05
CA LYS A 127 -9.86 -7.30 11.81
C LYS A 127 -10.00 -5.90 11.21
N TYR A 128 -9.00 -5.04 11.42
CA TYR A 128 -8.97 -3.64 10.96
C TYR A 128 -8.42 -3.48 9.54
N LEU A 129 -7.77 -4.51 9.02
CA LEU A 129 -7.09 -4.50 7.71
C LEU A 129 -7.89 -5.20 6.62
N ILE A 130 -8.83 -6.07 7.01
CA ILE A 130 -9.48 -7.02 6.10
C ILE A 130 -10.27 -6.32 4.99
N TYR A 131 -11.08 -5.30 5.31
CA TYR A 131 -11.93 -4.62 4.35
C TYR A 131 -11.99 -3.11 4.62
N ASN A 132 -12.07 -2.32 3.55
CA ASN A 132 -12.47 -0.91 3.67
C ASN A 132 -14.00 -0.75 3.81
N LYS A 133 -14.49 0.49 3.95
CA LYS A 133 -15.93 0.81 4.05
C LYS A 133 -16.76 0.28 2.87
N SER A 134 -16.13 0.10 1.70
CA SER A 134 -16.74 -0.44 0.48
C SER A 134 -16.64 -1.97 0.39
N HIS A 135 -16.23 -2.66 1.46
CA HIS A 135 -16.05 -4.12 1.51
C HIS A 135 -15.04 -4.66 0.48
N VAL A 136 -14.08 -3.83 0.07
CA VAL A 136 -12.97 -4.25 -0.79
C VAL A 136 -11.86 -4.81 0.09
N PRO A 137 -11.32 -6.02 -0.18
CA PRO A 137 -10.23 -6.57 0.59
C PRO A 137 -8.94 -5.77 0.38
N ILE A 138 -8.07 -5.71 1.38
CA ILE A 138 -6.75 -5.12 1.18
C ILE A 138 -5.90 -5.98 0.23
N ARG A 139 -5.17 -5.29 -0.65
CA ARG A 139 -4.39 -5.90 -1.72
C ARG A 139 -2.92 -5.56 -1.57
N PHE A 140 -2.06 -6.54 -1.73
CA PHE A 140 -0.60 -6.39 -1.68
C PHE A 140 -0.03 -6.71 -3.05
N TYR A 141 0.46 -5.68 -3.74
CA TYR A 141 1.01 -5.80 -5.09
C TYR A 141 2.53 -5.77 -5.03
N PHE A 142 3.13 -6.91 -5.33
CA PHE A 142 4.57 -7.07 -5.41
C PHE A 142 5.00 -6.60 -6.80
N VAL A 143 5.59 -5.41 -6.90
CA VAL A 143 5.95 -4.83 -8.19
C VAL A 143 7.42 -5.18 -8.47
N PRO A 144 7.76 -5.79 -9.62
CA PRO A 144 9.14 -6.19 -9.95
C PRO A 144 9.98 -5.00 -10.45
N TYR A 145 9.78 -3.83 -9.86
CA TYR A 145 10.45 -2.58 -10.21
C TYR A 145 10.87 -1.87 -8.92
N GLY A 146 11.92 -1.06 -9.02
CA GLY A 146 12.24 -0.08 -8.00
C GLY A 146 11.44 1.19 -8.21
N ASN A 147 11.23 1.94 -7.15
CA ASN A 147 10.70 3.31 -7.21
C ASN A 147 11.85 4.26 -6.83
N LYS A 148 11.91 5.49 -7.33
CA LYS A 148 13.00 6.43 -7.04
C LYS A 148 12.92 7.05 -5.64
N GLU A 149 11.76 7.02 -5.02
CA GLU A 149 11.47 7.83 -3.81
C GLU A 149 11.03 6.99 -2.62
N MET A 150 10.56 5.76 -2.85
CA MET A 150 9.96 4.93 -1.79
C MET A 150 10.23 3.44 -1.97
N ASN A 151 10.07 2.67 -0.90
CA ASN A 151 10.16 1.20 -0.89
C ASN A 151 8.77 0.54 -0.90
N ALA A 152 7.78 1.20 -0.34
CA ALA A 152 6.40 0.79 -0.35
C ALA A 152 5.50 2.04 -0.36
N SER A 153 4.22 1.83 -0.63
CA SER A 153 3.22 2.88 -0.50
C SER A 153 1.85 2.26 -0.31
N TYR A 154 1.11 2.76 0.67
CA TYR A 154 -0.31 2.54 0.81
C TYR A 154 -1.10 3.57 -0.03
N PHE A 155 -2.04 3.08 -0.84
CA PHE A 155 -2.98 3.89 -1.62
C PHE A 155 -4.39 3.78 -1.02
N PRO A 156 -4.79 4.69 -0.11
CA PRO A 156 -6.04 4.57 0.65
C PRO A 156 -7.30 4.48 -0.20
N HIS A 157 -7.37 5.29 -1.25
CA HIS A 157 -8.51 5.34 -2.17
C HIS A 157 -8.69 4.03 -2.97
N LEU A 158 -7.63 3.25 -3.12
CA LEU A 158 -7.66 1.93 -3.75
C LEU A 158 -7.62 0.79 -2.74
N HIS A 159 -7.40 1.07 -1.45
CA HIS A 159 -7.18 0.07 -0.41
C HIS A 159 -6.18 -1.02 -0.83
N LEU A 160 -5.00 -0.58 -1.28
CA LEU A 160 -3.91 -1.45 -1.69
C LEU A 160 -2.57 -0.91 -1.21
N VAL A 161 -1.62 -1.81 -1.02
CA VAL A 161 -0.21 -1.52 -0.74
C VAL A 161 0.62 -2.04 -1.91
N THR A 162 1.47 -1.18 -2.47
CA THR A 162 2.49 -1.58 -3.43
C THR A 162 3.82 -1.77 -2.73
N LEU A 163 4.53 -2.83 -3.07
CA LEU A 163 5.85 -3.14 -2.55
C LEU A 163 6.85 -3.08 -3.70
N TYR A 164 7.77 -2.12 -3.64
CA TYR A 164 8.83 -1.86 -4.61
C TYR A 164 10.16 -2.32 -4.08
N ARG A 165 11.09 -2.74 -4.95
CA ARG A 165 12.47 -3.00 -4.54
C ARG A 165 13.34 -1.79 -4.79
N ASN A 166 13.62 -1.05 -3.73
CA ASN A 166 14.47 0.10 -3.81
C ASN A 166 15.60 0.03 -2.74
N HIS A 167 16.72 0.67 -3.05
CA HIS A 167 17.95 0.68 -2.24
C HIS A 167 18.20 2.04 -1.59
N LEU A 168 17.18 2.91 -1.51
CA LEU A 168 17.31 4.24 -0.88
C LEU A 168 17.80 4.15 0.56
N ASP A 169 17.31 3.17 1.30
CA ASP A 169 17.81 2.83 2.62
C ASP A 169 18.16 1.34 2.66
N PRO A 170 19.44 0.97 2.40
CA PRO A 170 19.86 -0.41 2.41
C PRO A 170 19.90 -1.02 3.83
N GLN A 171 19.74 -0.20 4.88
CA GLN A 171 19.73 -0.66 6.28
C GLN A 171 18.32 -1.03 6.75
N SER A 172 17.29 -0.43 6.16
CA SER A 172 15.90 -0.76 6.48
C SER A 172 15.49 -2.13 5.93
N SER A 173 14.98 -3.00 6.80
CA SER A 173 14.50 -4.31 6.38
C SER A 173 13.16 -4.20 5.62
N PRO A 174 12.93 -5.05 4.60
CA PRO A 174 11.65 -5.17 3.92
C PRO A 174 10.47 -5.44 4.87
N GLU A 175 10.72 -6.20 5.93
CA GLU A 175 9.74 -6.58 6.95
C GLU A 175 9.27 -5.38 7.78
N TYR A 176 10.22 -4.53 8.20
CA TYR A 176 9.91 -3.28 8.89
C TYR A 176 9.11 -2.35 7.98
N ILE A 177 9.57 -2.12 6.74
CA ILE A 177 8.88 -1.24 5.78
C ILE A 177 7.43 -1.71 5.57
N PHE A 178 7.22 -3.01 5.40
CA PHE A 178 5.88 -3.56 5.28
C PHE A 178 5.02 -3.25 6.51
N MET A 179 5.55 -3.46 7.72
CA MET A 179 4.81 -3.23 8.95
C MET A 179 4.52 -1.75 9.21
N HIS A 180 5.43 -0.86 8.81
CA HIS A 180 5.24 0.58 8.83
C HIS A 180 4.03 0.99 7.96
N GLU A 181 3.92 0.50 6.72
CA GLU A 181 2.74 0.77 5.88
C GLU A 181 1.43 0.23 6.48
N ILE A 182 1.48 -0.92 7.17
CA ILE A 182 0.32 -1.42 7.92
C ILE A 182 -0.05 -0.46 9.05
N GLY A 183 0.93 0.17 9.69
CA GLY A 183 0.73 1.24 10.67
C GLY A 183 -0.10 2.39 10.11
N HIS A 184 0.19 2.87 8.90
CA HIS A 184 -0.60 3.89 8.20
C HIS A 184 -2.05 3.43 7.95
N ILE A 185 -2.26 2.16 7.62
CA ILE A 185 -3.62 1.62 7.43
C ILE A 185 -4.41 1.62 8.74
N ILE A 186 -3.77 1.19 9.84
CA ILE A 186 -4.38 1.20 11.17
C ILE A 186 -4.68 2.63 11.63
N GLN A 187 -3.73 3.54 11.45
CA GLN A 187 -3.90 4.97 11.69
C GLN A 187 -5.14 5.51 10.98
N LEU A 188 -5.24 5.26 9.68
CA LEU A 188 -6.35 5.73 8.86
C LEU A 188 -7.68 5.10 9.29
N TYR A 189 -7.68 3.83 9.68
CA TYR A 189 -8.89 3.16 10.17
C TYR A 189 -9.48 3.89 11.39
N PHE A 190 -8.65 4.28 12.35
CA PHE A 190 -9.11 4.89 13.59
C PHE A 190 -9.42 6.39 13.47
N THR A 191 -8.79 7.09 12.55
CA THR A 191 -8.92 8.55 12.41
C THR A 191 -9.81 8.98 11.27
N GLU A 192 -9.97 8.12 10.25
CA GLU A 192 -10.57 8.44 8.96
C GLU A 192 -9.89 9.60 8.21
N ASP A 193 -8.66 9.98 8.63
CA ASP A 193 -7.92 11.13 8.13
C ASP A 193 -6.41 10.82 8.08
N GLN A 194 -5.82 10.81 6.89
CA GLN A 194 -4.40 10.46 6.67
C GLN A 194 -3.42 11.43 7.33
N THR A 195 -3.89 12.61 7.75
CA THR A 195 -3.04 13.65 8.33
C THR A 195 -3.06 13.65 9.86
N ARG A 196 -3.76 12.70 10.49
CA ARG A 196 -4.01 12.69 11.93
C ARG A 196 -3.71 11.36 12.57
N VAL A 197 -3.35 11.39 13.84
CA VAL A 197 -3.26 10.19 14.69
C VAL A 197 -4.40 10.19 15.73
N PRO A 198 -4.75 9.05 16.33
CA PRO A 198 -5.67 9.02 17.45
C PRO A 198 -5.22 9.95 18.59
N ASP A 199 -6.13 10.71 19.20
CA ASP A 199 -5.79 11.64 20.28
C ASP A 199 -5.19 10.91 21.51
N SER A 200 -5.60 9.66 21.73
CA SER A 200 -5.00 8.77 22.72
C SER A 200 -3.52 8.50 22.43
N PHE A 201 -3.11 8.38 21.16
CA PHE A 201 -1.71 8.24 20.79
C PHE A 201 -0.90 9.49 21.11
N LYS A 202 -1.45 10.70 20.89
CA LYS A 202 -0.77 11.97 21.20
C LYS A 202 -0.31 12.02 22.67
N THR A 203 -1.13 11.47 23.57
CA THR A 203 -0.82 11.37 25.00
C THR A 203 0.34 10.43 25.29
N ILE A 204 0.45 9.33 24.56
CA ILE A 204 1.55 8.37 24.66
C ILE A 204 2.83 8.95 24.06
N ALA A 205 2.74 9.50 22.84
CA ALA A 205 3.85 10.10 22.12
C ALA A 205 4.53 11.22 22.92
N ALA A 206 3.76 12.05 23.62
CA ALA A 206 4.30 13.13 24.47
C ALA A 206 5.18 12.64 25.63
N LYS A 207 5.09 11.36 26.02
CA LYS A 207 5.97 10.75 27.03
C LYS A 207 7.30 10.27 26.46
N MET A 208 7.36 10.02 25.15
CA MET A 208 8.48 9.36 24.48
C MET A 208 9.28 10.31 23.58
N PHE A 209 8.60 11.30 23.00
CA PHE A 209 9.15 12.15 21.95
C PHE A 209 9.00 13.63 22.29
N LYS A 210 9.87 14.44 21.69
CA LYS A 210 9.67 15.90 21.70
C LYS A 210 8.46 16.26 20.83
N PRO A 211 7.77 17.38 21.11
CA PRO A 211 6.69 17.86 20.24
C PRO A 211 7.15 17.99 18.79
N CYS A 212 6.33 17.50 17.87
CA CYS A 212 6.55 17.56 16.42
C CYS A 212 5.25 17.97 15.70
N SER A 213 5.32 18.18 14.38
CA SER A 213 4.12 18.42 13.56
C SER A 213 3.26 17.16 13.46
N ASP A 214 1.97 17.33 13.16
CA ASP A 214 1.05 16.20 12.96
C ASP A 214 1.52 15.28 11.81
N GLU A 215 2.10 15.84 10.74
CA GLU A 215 2.69 15.07 9.63
C GLU A 215 3.80 14.12 10.10
N VAL A 216 4.73 14.62 10.93
CA VAL A 216 5.78 13.77 11.51
C VAL A 216 5.19 12.76 12.48
N LEU A 217 4.13 13.14 13.20
CA LEU A 217 3.50 12.26 14.17
C LEU A 217 2.79 11.06 13.52
N VAL A 218 2.29 11.20 12.29
CA VAL A 218 1.73 10.09 11.50
C VAL A 218 2.81 9.05 11.19
N GLU A 219 3.99 9.49 10.73
CA GLU A 219 5.13 8.58 10.51
C GLU A 219 5.59 7.92 11.82
N VAL A 220 5.69 8.70 12.90
CA VAL A 220 6.03 8.18 14.23
C VAL A 220 5.00 7.16 14.72
N PHE A 221 3.72 7.33 14.41
CA PHE A 221 2.69 6.34 14.72
C PHE A 221 2.97 5.01 14.00
N ALA A 222 3.25 5.07 12.69
CA ALA A 222 3.56 3.90 11.89
C ALA A 222 4.82 3.17 12.39
N ASP A 223 5.88 3.90 12.74
CA ASP A 223 7.08 3.35 13.37
C ASP A 223 6.77 2.68 14.71
N CYS A 224 6.03 3.37 15.58
CA CYS A 224 5.65 2.84 16.88
C CYS A 224 4.77 1.58 16.78
N PHE A 225 3.85 1.56 15.81
CA PHE A 225 3.03 0.38 15.52
C PHE A 225 3.90 -0.79 15.09
N SER A 226 4.87 -0.55 14.19
CA SER A 226 5.78 -1.58 13.72
C SER A 226 6.59 -2.20 14.86
N VAL A 227 7.06 -1.40 15.82
CA VAL A 227 7.77 -1.88 17.02
C VAL A 227 6.84 -2.74 17.87
N ALA A 228 5.62 -2.26 18.16
CA ALA A 228 4.69 -2.97 19.02
C ALA A 228 4.30 -4.35 18.48
N VAL A 229 4.08 -4.47 17.16
CA VAL A 229 3.71 -5.74 16.51
C VAL A 229 4.91 -6.69 16.39
N MET A 230 6.09 -6.17 16.07
CA MET A 230 7.27 -7.00 15.79
C MET A 230 8.00 -7.44 17.05
N LYS A 231 7.74 -6.80 18.21
CA LYS A 231 8.34 -7.17 19.49
C LYS A 231 7.98 -8.59 19.91
N ASP A 232 8.98 -9.34 20.39
CA ASP A 232 8.90 -10.74 20.81
C ASP A 232 8.52 -11.69 19.66
N THR A 233 8.76 -11.28 18.41
CA THR A 233 8.56 -12.12 17.22
C THR A 233 9.89 -12.41 16.54
N LEU A 234 9.88 -13.33 15.57
CA LEU A 234 11.06 -13.61 14.73
C LEU A 234 11.52 -12.39 13.89
N PHE A 235 10.72 -11.32 13.83
CA PHE A 235 11.00 -10.12 13.09
C PHE A 235 11.58 -8.97 13.94
N GLU A 236 11.68 -9.14 15.27
CA GLU A 236 12.12 -8.08 16.18
C GLU A 236 13.46 -7.47 15.75
N GLU A 237 14.46 -8.31 15.45
CA GLU A 237 15.81 -7.88 15.04
C GLU A 237 15.85 -7.19 13.68
N LEU A 238 14.79 -7.33 12.87
CA LEU A 238 14.67 -6.69 11.56
C LEU A 238 14.08 -5.28 11.66
N ASN A 239 13.51 -4.91 12.80
CA ASN A 239 13.01 -3.57 13.03
C ASN A 239 14.08 -2.71 13.71
N PRO A 240 14.66 -1.70 13.03
CA PRO A 240 15.72 -0.88 13.62
C PRO A 240 15.27 -0.19 14.91
N PHE A 241 13.98 0.18 15.02
CA PHE A 241 13.46 0.89 16.19
C PHE A 241 13.28 -0.01 17.42
N CYS A 242 13.18 -1.34 17.26
CA CYS A 242 13.20 -2.26 18.40
C CYS A 242 14.54 -2.20 19.17
N SER A 243 15.64 -1.84 18.49
CA SER A 243 16.94 -1.65 19.16
C SER A 243 17.15 -0.22 19.70
N VAL A 244 16.48 0.76 19.11
CA VAL A 244 16.64 2.19 19.45
C VAL A 244 15.76 2.61 20.62
N PHE A 245 14.53 2.09 20.70
CA PHE A 245 13.61 2.45 21.78
C PHE A 245 14.01 1.79 23.09
N LEU A 246 13.88 2.53 24.19
CA LEU A 246 14.05 1.97 25.53
C LEU A 246 13.04 0.85 25.77
N GLN A 247 13.41 -0.17 26.54
CA GLN A 247 12.52 -1.31 26.82
C GLN A 247 11.17 -0.87 27.43
N GLU A 248 11.18 0.12 28.31
CA GLU A 248 9.96 0.71 28.90
C GLU A 248 9.04 1.36 27.85
N HIS A 249 9.61 1.98 26.81
CA HIS A 249 8.85 2.54 25.70
C HIS A 249 8.25 1.44 24.82
N GLN A 250 9.00 0.36 24.57
CA GLN A 250 8.48 -0.77 23.79
C GLN A 250 7.29 -1.43 24.49
N VAL A 251 7.39 -1.64 25.81
CA VAL A 251 6.27 -2.14 26.63
C VAL A 251 5.08 -1.19 26.58
N LEU A 252 5.30 0.12 26.76
CA LEU A 252 4.25 1.13 26.68
C LEU A 252 3.53 1.12 25.33
N LEU A 253 4.27 0.98 24.23
CA LEU A 253 3.69 0.88 22.89
C LEU A 253 2.87 -0.39 22.72
N LYS A 254 3.40 -1.54 23.16
CA LYS A 254 2.71 -2.83 23.10
C LYS A 254 1.39 -2.78 23.86
N ASP A 255 1.39 -2.21 25.06
CA ASP A 255 0.18 -2.04 25.88
C ASP A 255 -0.82 -1.08 25.23
N TYR A 256 -0.34 0.06 24.73
CA TYR A 256 -1.18 1.04 24.04
C TYR A 256 -1.90 0.43 22.83
N PHE A 257 -1.15 -0.20 21.91
CA PHE A 257 -1.74 -0.77 20.70
C PHE A 257 -2.60 -1.99 21.01
N SER A 258 -2.23 -2.81 22.00
CA SER A 258 -3.09 -3.91 22.45
C SER A 258 -4.43 -3.39 22.99
N SER A 259 -4.43 -2.29 23.76
CA SER A 259 -5.68 -1.65 24.21
C SER A 259 -6.47 -1.11 23.03
N LEU A 260 -5.82 -0.33 22.16
CA LEU A 260 -6.45 0.30 21.00
C LEU A 260 -7.16 -0.73 20.09
N LEU A 261 -6.55 -1.91 19.90
CA LEU A 261 -7.09 -2.95 19.03
C LEU A 261 -8.15 -3.83 19.72
N ASN A 262 -8.17 -3.87 21.06
CA ASN A 262 -9.15 -4.62 21.85
C ASN A 262 -10.34 -3.78 22.32
N ASP A 263 -10.24 -2.44 22.30
CA ASP A 263 -11.34 -1.52 22.60
C ASP A 263 -12.37 -1.50 21.46
N LYS A 264 -13.16 -2.58 21.36
CA LYS A 264 -14.49 -2.72 20.75
C LYS A 264 -14.93 -4.19 20.68
#